data_AF-E4WLL3-F1
#
_entry.id   AF-E4WLL3-F1
#
_cell.length_a   1.000
_cell.length_b   1.000
_cell.length_c   1.000
_cell.angle_alpha   90.00
_cell.angle_beta   90.00
_cell.angle_gamma   90.00
#
_symmetry.space_group_name_H-M   'P 1'
#
loop_
_entity.id
_entity.type
_entity.pdbx_description
1 polymer ?
#
loop_
_entity_poly.entity_id
_entity_poly.type
_entity_poly.pdbx_seq_one_letter_code
_entity_poly.pdbx_strand_id
1 'polypeptide(L)' 'MVNQPVIPLCGISILEFAKKRGIEIGLFCVVHTFGRQLNWNVHFHLSVTRGGINHKLSDGEISTLMPRW' A
#
# COMPACT_ATOMS: atom_id res chain seq x y z
N MET A 1 -19.84 -0.20 19.61
CA MET A 1 -18.78 0.52 18.89
C MET A 1 -17.88 -0.52 18.25
N VAL A 2 -17.87 -0.56 16.93
CA VAL A 2 -17.21 -1.59 16.13
C VAL A 2 -15.69 -1.52 16.28
N ASN A 3 -15.07 -2.61 16.76
CA ASN A 3 -13.63 -2.82 16.69
C ASN A 3 -13.22 -2.92 15.21
N GLN A 4 -12.95 -1.77 14.59
CA GLN A 4 -12.30 -1.74 13.29
C GLN A 4 -10.87 -2.27 13.50
N PRO A 5 -10.40 -3.29 12.77
CA PRO A 5 -8.98 -3.61 12.77
C PRO A 5 -8.23 -2.33 12.39
N VAL A 6 -7.05 -2.09 12.96
CA VAL A 6 -6.25 -0.86 12.69
C VAL A 6 -5.58 -0.92 11.29
N ILE A 7 -5.66 -2.09 10.64
CA ILE A 7 -5.05 -2.42 9.33
C ILE A 7 -5.60 -1.61 8.12
N PRO A 8 -6.90 -1.28 7.99
CA PRO A 8 -7.43 -0.55 6.84
C PRO A 8 -7.00 0.92 6.82
N LEU A 9 -6.66 1.52 7.96
CA LEU A 9 -6.45 2.97 8.03
C LEU A 9 -5.24 3.44 7.20
N CYS A 10 -4.14 2.69 7.27
CA CYS A 10 -2.92 3.02 6.53
C CYS A 10 -3.07 2.79 5.02
N GLY A 11 -3.67 1.65 4.63
CA GLY A 11 -3.92 1.32 3.23
C GLY A 11 -4.84 2.33 2.55
N ILE A 12 -5.95 2.70 3.20
CA ILE A 12 -6.89 3.71 2.71
C ILE A 12 -6.19 5.06 2.53
N SER A 13 -5.39 5.49 3.51
CA SER A 13 -4.67 6.78 3.45
C SER A 13 -3.71 6.86 2.27
N ILE A 14 -2.98 5.78 1.97
CA ILE A 14 -2.06 5.72 0.83
C ILE A 14 -2.80 5.69 -0.51
N LEU A 15 -3.90 4.94 -0.61
CA LEU A 15 -4.71 4.91 -1.83
C LEU A 15 -5.33 6.28 -2.13
N GLU A 16 -5.86 6.97 -1.11
CA GLU A 16 -6.36 8.33 -1.27
C GLU A 16 -5.26 9.31 -1.68
N PHE A 17 -4.06 9.18 -1.10
CA PHE A 17 -2.91 10.00 -1.47
C PHE A 17 -2.50 9.79 -2.94
N ALA A 18 -2.44 8.54 -3.39
CA ALA A 18 -2.13 8.19 -4.78
C ALA A 18 -3.19 8.72 -5.74
N LYS A 19 -4.48 8.57 -5.39
CA LYS A 19 -5.62 9.10 -6.16
C LYS A 19 -5.53 10.61 -6.33
N LYS A 20 -5.22 11.37 -5.28
CA LYS A 20 -5.03 12.84 -5.36
C LYS A 20 -3.92 13.23 -6.34
N ARG A 21 -2.87 12.39 -6.44
CA ARG A 21 -1.76 12.60 -7.38
C ARG A 21 -2.07 12.13 -8.81
N GLY A 22 -3.12 11.34 -9.01
CA GLY A 22 -3.44 10.73 -10.31
C GLY A 22 -2.51 9.56 -10.66
N ILE A 23 -1.88 8.97 -9.65
CA ILE A 23 -0.98 7.83 -9.81
C ILE A 23 -1.74 6.58 -9.39
N GLU A 24 -1.87 5.64 -10.30
CA GLU A 24 -2.41 4.31 -10.03
C GLU A 24 -1.28 3.42 -9.49
N ILE A 25 -1.44 2.95 -8.26
CA ILE A 25 -0.45 2.13 -7.55
C ILE A 25 -0.94 0.69 -7.37
N GLY A 26 -0.01 -0.25 -7.37
CA GLY A 26 -0.28 -1.63 -6.99
C GLY A 26 -0.32 -1.79 -5.46
N LEU A 27 -1.22 -2.64 -4.98
CA LEU A 27 -1.35 -3.02 -3.57
C LEU A 27 -1.32 -4.55 -3.47
N PHE A 28 -0.51 -5.08 -2.57
CA PHE A 28 -0.49 -6.50 -2.28
C PHE A 28 -0.47 -6.75 -0.77
N CYS A 29 -1.11 -7.85 -0.38
CA CYS A 29 -1.27 -8.25 1.01
C CYS A 29 -0.73 -9.67 1.18
N VAL A 30 0.13 -9.87 2.18
CA VAL A 30 0.67 -11.19 2.53
C VAL A 30 0.29 -11.50 3.97
N VAL A 31 -0.19 -12.72 4.19
CA VAL A 31 -0.46 -13.24 5.53
C VAL A 31 0.72 -14.08 5.97
N HIS A 32 1.31 -13.72 7.10
CA HIS A 32 2.31 -14.53 7.77
C HIS A 32 1.68 -15.17 9.00
N THR A 33 1.81 -16.49 9.13
CA THR A 33 1.30 -17.24 10.27
C THR A 33 2.31 -17.34 11.41
N PHE A 34 3.60 -17.38 11.07
CA PHE A 34 4.70 -17.53 12.02
C PHE A 34 5.66 -16.33 11.99
N GLY A 35 6.19 -16.00 13.17
CA GLY A 35 7.24 -14.99 13.31
C GLY A 35 8.63 -15.53 12.91
N ARG A 36 9.65 -14.68 13.01
CA ARG A 36 11.05 -15.03 12.70
C ARG A 36 11.55 -16.27 13.45
N GLN A 37 11.09 -16.48 14.68
CA GLN A 37 11.46 -17.62 15.52
C GLN A 37 10.50 -18.83 15.37
N LEU A 38 9.66 -18.86 14.33
CA LEU A 38 8.62 -19.88 14.12
C LEU A 38 7.57 -19.99 15.23
N ASN A 39 7.46 -18.98 16.10
CA ASN A 39 6.36 -18.86 17.05
C ASN A 39 5.08 -18.37 16.35
N TRP A 40 3.92 -18.74 16.92
CA TRP A 40 2.62 -18.28 16.44
C TRP A 40 2.53 -16.76 16.54
N ASN A 41 2.52 -16.09 15.39
CA ASN A 41 2.49 -14.64 15.31
C ASN A 41 1.84 -14.24 13.98
N VAL A 42 0.51 -14.34 13.94
CA VAL A 42 -0.27 -14.08 12.73
C VAL A 42 -0.33 -12.58 12.45
N HIS A 43 0.22 -12.13 11.32
CA HIS A 43 0.20 -10.73 10.94
C HIS A 43 0.08 -10.56 9.42
N PHE A 44 -0.43 -9.40 9.01
CA PHE A 44 -0.61 -9.02 7.61
C PHE A 44 0.46 -8.00 7.22
N HIS A 45 1.16 -8.26 6.13
CA HIS A 45 1.98 -7.27 5.45
C HIS A 45 1.15 -6.65 4.33
N LEU A 46 0.83 -5.37 4.48
CA LEU A 46 0.23 -4.57 3.42
C LEU A 46 1.34 -3.75 2.78
N SER A 47 1.57 -3.95 1.50
CA SER A 47 2.61 -3.25 0.74
C SER A 47 2.04 -2.62 -0.51
N VAL A 48 2.66 -1.52 -0.91
CA VAL A 48 2.26 -0.74 -2.09
C VAL A 48 3.46 -0.52 -3.00
N THR A 49 3.23 -0.38 -4.29
CA THR A 49 4.30 -0.02 -5.23
C THR A 49 4.79 1.40 -4.95
N ARG A 50 6.11 1.63 -5.05
CA ARG A 50 6.73 2.96 -4.83
C ARG A 50 6.25 4.02 -5.83
N GLY A 51 5.78 3.58 -6.98
CA GLY A 51 5.24 4.39 -8.05
C GLY A 51 4.22 3.58 -8.84
N GLY A 52 3.78 4.14 -9.95
CA GLY A 52 2.83 3.48 -10.82
C GLY A 52 2.47 4.35 -12.00
N ILE A 53 1.36 4.01 -12.65
CA ILE A 53 0.93 4.65 -13.89
C ILE A 53 0.36 6.02 -13.55
N ASN A 54 0.87 7.07 -14.21
CA ASN A 54 0.37 8.42 -14.00
C ASN A 54 -0.55 8.82 -15.13
N HIS A 55 -1.82 8.98 -14.78
CA HIS A 55 -2.88 9.36 -15.72
C HIS A 55 -2.88 10.87 -16.07
N LYS A 56 -2.01 11.67 -15.44
CA LYS A 56 -1.84 13.10 -15.76
C LYS A 56 -0.75 13.38 -16.78
N LEU A 57 0.14 12.42 -17.02
CA LEU A 57 1.17 12.51 -18.06
C LEU A 57 0.62 11.83 -19.32
N SER A 58 1.31 11.97 -20.46
CA SER A 58 0.93 11.25 -21.69
C SER A 58 0.75 9.76 -21.41
N ASP A 59 -0.25 9.17 -22.06
CA ASP A 59 -0.79 7.84 -21.76
C ASP A 59 0.26 6.81 -21.31
N GLY A 60 0.28 6.52 -20.00
CA GLY A 60 0.99 5.37 -19.45
C GLY A 60 2.36 5.64 -18.81
N GLU A 61 2.81 6.88 -18.69
CA GLU A 61 4.11 7.15 -18.06
C GLU A 61 4.15 6.77 -16.57
N ILE A 62 5.30 6.22 -16.14
CA ILE A 62 5.50 5.79 -14.75
C ILE A 62 5.96 6.97 -13.91
N SER A 63 5.25 7.24 -12.83
CA SER A 63 5.63 8.25 -11.83
C SER A 63 5.85 7.65 -10.45
N THR A 64 6.75 8.26 -9.70
CA THR A 64 7.01 7.92 -8.30
C THR A 64 5.95 8.55 -7.39
N LEU A 65 5.42 7.77 -6.43
CA LEU A 65 4.44 8.25 -5.46
C LEU A 65 5.10 9.11 -4.36
N MET A 66 6.30 8.71 -3.90
CA MET A 66 7.01 9.30 -2.76
C MET A 66 8.45 9.70 -3.11
N PRO A 67 8.97 10.86 -2.66
CA PRO A 67 10.33 11.28 -2.93
C PRO A 67 11.38 10.27 -2.42
N ARG A 68 12.58 10.32 -3.02
CA ARG A 68 13.73 9.53 -2.58
C ARG A 68 14.35 10.21 -1.35
N TRP A 69 14.51 9.47 -0.26
CA TRP A 69 15.22 9.91 0.94
C TRP A 69 16.72 9.66 0.78
#